data_AF-A0A0R2JEI5-F1
#
_entry.id   AF-A0A0R2JEI5-F1
#
_cell.length_a   1.000
_cell.length_b   1.000
_cell.length_c   1.000
_cell.angle_alpha   90.00
_cell.angle_beta   90.00
_cell.angle_gamma   90.00
#
_symmetry.space_group_name_H-M   'P 1'
#
loop_
_entity.id
_entity.type
_entity.pdbx_description
1 polymer ?
#
loop_
_entity_poly.entity_id
_entity_poly.type
_entity_poly.pdbx_seq_one_letter_code
_entity_poly.pdbx_strand_id
1 'polypeptide(L)' 'MDATVTVELPVTHKLYAKKYKGKYVEVRKNLEHAKTGLAVPKYMKSINTIDDLKNK' A
#
# COMPACT_ATOMS: atom_id res chain seq x y z
N MET A 1 4.20 -14.62 -18.15
CA MET A 1 4.71 -14.32 -16.80
C MET A 1 4.15 -15.39 -15.89
N ASP A 2 5.02 -16.16 -15.23
CA ASP A 2 4.60 -17.34 -14.48
C ASP A 2 4.21 -17.00 -13.04
N ALA A 3 4.93 -16.06 -12.41
CA ALA A 3 4.64 -15.56 -11.06
C ALA A 3 5.16 -14.13 -10.86
N THR A 4 4.68 -13.46 -9.80
CA THR A 4 5.22 -12.19 -9.30
C THR A 4 5.20 -12.19 -7.77
N VAL A 5 6.16 -11.48 -7.16
CA VAL A 5 6.33 -11.39 -5.70
C VAL A 5 6.17 -9.95 -5.18
N THR A 6 5.75 -9.03 -6.05
CA THR A 6 5.64 -7.58 -5.77
C THR A 6 4.20 -7.10 -5.62
N VAL A 7 3.24 -8.03 -5.55
CA VAL A 7 1.82 -7.70 -5.39
C VAL A 7 1.52 -7.31 -3.94
N GLU A 8 1.38 -6.02 -3.72
CA GLU A 8 0.92 -5.45 -2.45
C GLU A 8 -0.62 -5.38 -2.36
N LEU A 9 -1.19 -6.20 -1.47
CA LEU A 9 -2.63 -6.25 -1.18
C LEU A 9 -2.90 -5.97 0.31
N PRO A 10 -4.11 -5.47 0.67
CA PRO A 10 -5.29 -5.30 -0.20
C PRO A 10 -5.46 -3.90 -0.79
N VAL A 11 -4.51 -2.97 -0.56
CA VAL A 11 -4.70 -1.54 -0.89
C VAL A 11 -4.01 -1.15 -2.20
N THR A 12 -2.67 -1.18 -2.26
CA THR A 12 -1.88 -0.66 -3.39
C THR A 12 -2.34 -1.23 -4.74
N HIS A 13 -2.53 -2.55 -4.85
CA HIS A 13 -2.96 -3.21 -6.08
C HIS A 13 -4.45 -3.64 -6.11
N LYS A 14 -5.31 -3.05 -5.27
CA LYS A 14 -6.73 -3.45 -5.13
C LYS A 14 -7.49 -3.48 -6.46
N LEU A 15 -7.30 -2.45 -7.29
CA LEU A 15 -8.00 -2.30 -8.56
C LEU A 15 -7.59 -3.40 -9.55
N TYR A 16 -6.31 -3.77 -9.57
CA TYR A 16 -5.82 -4.87 -10.41
C TYR A 16 -6.33 -6.23 -9.93
N ALA A 17 -6.31 -6.47 -8.62
CA ALA A 17 -6.89 -7.70 -8.05
C ALA A 17 -8.39 -7.82 -8.37
N LYS A 18 -9.15 -6.71 -8.33
CA LYS A 18 -10.55 -6.69 -8.77
C LYS A 18 -10.68 -7.01 -10.26
N LYS A 19 -9.86 -6.38 -11.11
CA LYS A 19 -9.89 -6.57 -12.57
C LYS A 19 -9.58 -8.01 -12.99
N TYR A 20 -8.65 -8.66 -12.31
CA TYR A 20 -8.18 -10.01 -12.64
C TYR A 20 -8.70 -11.10 -11.70
N LYS A 21 -9.77 -10.81 -10.94
CA LYS A 21 -10.38 -11.79 -10.03
C LYS A 21 -10.70 -13.09 -10.77
N GLY A 22 -10.30 -14.22 -10.18
CA GLY A 22 -10.47 -15.55 -10.78
C GLY A 22 -9.49 -15.90 -11.90
N LYS A 23 -8.56 -15.01 -12.24
CA LYS A 23 -7.52 -15.21 -13.26
C LYS A 23 -6.11 -15.35 -12.68
N TYR A 24 -5.98 -15.40 -11.36
CA TYR A 24 -4.73 -15.62 -10.64
C TYR A 24 -4.99 -16.46 -9.39
N VAL A 25 -3.94 -17.09 -8.88
CA VAL A 25 -3.94 -17.82 -7.60
C VAL A 25 -3.01 -17.09 -6.63
N GLU A 26 -3.46 -16.87 -5.40
CA GLU A 26 -2.60 -16.38 -4.32
C GLU A 26 -1.79 -17.56 -3.76
N VAL A 27 -0.48 -17.57 -3.99
CA VAL A 27 0.40 -18.68 -3.59
C VAL A 27 0.79 -18.58 -2.11
N ARG A 28 1.26 -17.40 -1.68
CA ARG A 28 1.60 -17.09 -0.28
C ARG A 28 1.75 -15.58 -0.07
N LYS A 29 1.72 -15.15 1.19
CA LYS A 29 2.23 -13.83 1.62
C LYS A 29 3.72 -13.97 1.96
N ASN A 30 4.55 -13.13 1.35
CA ASN A 30 6.00 -13.11 1.56
C ASN A 30 6.45 -12.00 2.54
N LEU A 31 5.66 -10.92 2.66
CA LEU A 31 5.89 -9.83 3.59
C LEU A 31 4.55 -9.42 4.22
N GLU A 32 4.51 -9.34 5.54
CA GLU A 32 3.35 -8.90 6.30
C GLU A 32 3.56 -7.50 6.89
N HIS A 33 2.46 -6.82 7.20
CA HIS A 33 2.46 -5.50 7.87
C HIS A 33 3.18 -4.37 7.11
N ALA A 34 3.34 -4.49 5.79
CA ALA A 34 3.77 -3.37 4.96
C ALA A 34 2.80 -2.18 5.10
N LYS A 35 3.34 -0.97 5.20
CA LYS A 35 2.57 0.26 5.40
C LYS A 35 2.62 1.12 4.14
N THR A 36 1.50 1.72 3.80
CA THR A 36 1.37 2.78 2.78
C THR A 36 0.76 4.02 3.43
N GLY A 37 1.13 5.20 2.95
CA GLY A 37 0.64 6.47 3.50
C GLY A 37 1.51 7.65 3.10
N LEU A 38 1.09 8.84 3.53
CA LEU A 38 1.90 10.05 3.39
C LEU A 38 3.05 9.99 4.39
N ALA A 39 4.25 10.30 3.93
CA ALA A 39 5.44 10.39 4.77
C ALA A 39 5.93 11.83 4.79
N VAL A 40 6.38 12.28 5.96
CA VAL A 40 7.02 13.59 6.15
C VAL A 40 8.41 13.42 6.78
N PRO A 41 9.35 14.33 6.50
CA PRO A 41 10.64 14.34 7.17
C PRO A 41 10.53 14.54 8.68
N LYS A 42 11.40 13.87 9.46
CA LYS A 42 11.38 13.92 10.94
C LYS A 42 11.59 15.32 11.55
N TYR A 43 12.12 16.27 10.79
CA TYR A 43 12.32 17.65 11.25
C TYR A 43 11.04 18.50 11.20
N MET A 44 9.98 18.05 10.51
CA MET A 44 8.69 18.74 10.47
C MET A 44 7.87 18.48 11.73
N LYS A 45 8.22 19.15 12.84
CA LYS A 45 7.60 18.90 14.17
C LYS A 45 6.12 19.29 14.28
N SER A 46 5.64 20.16 13.39
CA SER A 46 4.26 20.66 13.41
C SER A 46 3.26 19.79 12.65
N ILE A 47 3.69 18.69 12.01
CA ILE A 47 2.83 17.81 11.22
C ILE A 47 2.99 16.39 11.73
N ASN A 48 1.98 15.90 12.45
CA ASN A 48 1.95 14.58 13.07
C ASN A 48 0.71 13.77 12.65
N THR A 49 -0.31 14.45 12.12
CA THR A 49 -1.54 13.84 11.61
C THR A 49 -1.81 14.28 10.17
N ILE A 50 -2.74 13.60 9.50
CA ILE A 50 -3.21 14.04 8.17
C ILE A 50 -3.97 15.37 8.29
N ASP A 51 -4.67 15.61 9.40
CA ASP A 51 -5.43 16.85 9.60
C ASP A 51 -4.53 18.08 9.74
N ASP A 52 -3.31 17.91 10.26
CA ASP A 52 -2.32 19.00 10.35
C ASP A 52 -1.93 19.56 8.97
N LEU A 53 -2.15 18.80 7.89
CA LEU A 53 -1.89 19.24 6.50
C LEU A 53 -3.02 20.11 5.93
N LYS A 54 -4.21 20.12 6.52
CA LYS A 54 -5.38 20.86 5.96
C LYS A 54 -5.26 22.37 6.11
N ASN A 55 -4.53 22.83 7.13
CA ASN A 55 -4.41 24.26 7.50
C ASN A 55 -2.98 24.78 7.31
N LYS A 56 -2.22 24.19 6.37
CA LYS A 56 -0.84 24.55 6.03
C LYS A 56 -0.74 25.18 4.66
#